data_AF-A0AAU5D066-F1
#
_entry.id   AF-A0AAU5D066-F1
#
_cell.length_a   1.000
_cell.length_b   1.000
_cell.length_c   1.000
_cell.angle_alpha   90.00
_cell.angle_beta   90.00
_cell.angle_gamma   90.00
#
_symmetry.space_group_name_H-M   'P 1'
#
loop_
_entity.id
_entity.type
_entity.pdbx_description
1 polymer ?
#
loop_
_entity_poly.entity_id
_entity_poly.type
_entity_poly.pdbx_seq_one_letter_code
_entity_poly.pdbx_strand_id
1 'polypeptide(L)'
;MSPDEHPVGDAHPYLRAATAGLRHHTRILATRAGQPTDRHHLDTLHAHLTDLHRLLDQLAERTRPERPASGRHLATAHTRLWQAADAVHAAFHLLPAASDGTGCHPERLPDGPPVLTICQRHLAASHVVRRKTTPADLAS
;
A
#
# COMPACT_ATOMS: atom_id res chain seq x y z
N MET A 1 -8.77 -44.18 -1.21
CA MET A 1 -9.20 -42.78 -1.40
C MET A 1 -8.33 -41.92 -0.51
N SER A 2 -7.36 -41.21 -1.07
CA SER A 2 -6.55 -40.22 -0.34
C SER A 2 -7.40 -38.97 -0.09
N PRO A 3 -7.43 -38.43 1.14
CA PRO A 3 -8.03 -37.13 1.38
C PRO A 3 -7.01 -36.03 1.05
N ASP A 4 -7.51 -34.91 0.53
CA ASP A 4 -6.84 -33.62 0.36
C ASP A 4 -5.79 -33.45 -0.74
N GLU A 5 -6.22 -33.53 -1.99
CA GLU A 5 -5.76 -32.57 -3.01
C GLU A 5 -6.77 -31.42 -3.09
N HIS A 6 -6.81 -30.57 -2.06
CA HIS A 6 -7.24 -29.19 -2.30
C HIS A 6 -6.19 -28.58 -3.21
N PRO A 7 -6.55 -28.06 -4.41
CA PRO A 7 -5.55 -27.42 -5.25
C PRO A 7 -4.98 -26.24 -4.45
N VAL A 8 -3.71 -26.33 -4.07
CA VAL A 8 -2.90 -25.23 -3.49
C VAL A 8 -3.05 -23.94 -4.33
N GLY A 9 -3.44 -24.11 -5.60
CA GLY A 9 -3.86 -23.07 -6.52
C GLY A 9 -5.10 -22.25 -6.13
N ASP A 10 -5.76 -22.45 -4.97
CA ASP A 10 -6.85 -21.57 -4.51
C ASP A 10 -6.68 -20.96 -3.10
N ALA A 11 -5.51 -21.11 -2.49
CA ALA A 11 -5.21 -20.32 -1.29
C ALA A 11 -5.13 -18.83 -1.67
N HIS A 12 -5.96 -18.00 -1.04
CA HIS A 12 -5.98 -16.52 -1.15
C HIS A 12 -6.56 -15.94 -2.47
N PRO A 13 -7.82 -16.23 -2.81
CA PRO A 13 -8.46 -15.77 -4.06
C PRO A 13 -8.45 -14.24 -4.21
N TYR A 14 -8.63 -13.49 -3.11
CA TYR A 14 -8.62 -12.03 -3.14
C TYR A 14 -7.22 -11.42 -3.40
N LEU A 15 -6.14 -12.03 -2.91
CA LEU A 15 -4.78 -11.59 -3.23
C LEU A 15 -4.44 -11.83 -4.70
N ARG A 16 -4.92 -12.95 -5.25
CA ARG A 16 -4.79 -13.25 -6.68
C ARG A 16 -5.57 -12.25 -7.53
N ALA A 17 -6.81 -11.95 -7.14
CA ALA A 17 -7.64 -10.97 -7.84
C ALA A 17 -6.99 -9.58 -7.82
N ALA A 18 -6.48 -9.12 -6.68
CA ALA A 18 -5.74 -7.85 -6.58
C ALA A 18 -4.51 -7.83 -7.49
N THR A 19 -3.73 -8.92 -7.50
CA THR A 19 -2.55 -9.07 -8.39
C THR A 19 -2.94 -9.05 -9.87
N ALA A 20 -4.05 -9.69 -10.23
CA ALA A 20 -4.58 -9.69 -11.59
C ALA A 20 -5.03 -8.29 -12.03
N GLY A 21 -5.69 -7.55 -11.14
CA GLY A 21 -6.10 -6.15 -11.37
C GLY A 21 -4.89 -5.25 -11.62
N LEU A 22 -3.86 -5.33 -10.77
CA LEU A 22 -2.61 -4.58 -10.95
C LEU A 22 -1.96 -4.91 -12.30
N ARG A 23 -1.80 -6.20 -12.65
CA ARG A 23 -1.22 -6.61 -13.95
C ARG A 23 -2.02 -6.09 -15.14
N HIS A 24 -3.35 -6.12 -15.05
CA HIS A 24 -4.21 -5.61 -16.11
C HIS A 24 -4.03 -4.09 -16.26
N HIS A 25 -4.01 -3.34 -15.16
CA HIS A 25 -3.80 -1.89 -15.17
C HIS A 25 -2.41 -1.51 -15.71
N THR A 26 -1.34 -2.22 -15.30
CA THR A 26 0.01 -2.00 -15.83
C THR A 26 0.07 -2.19 -17.34
N ARG A 27 -0.63 -3.19 -17.90
CA ARG A 27 -0.72 -3.38 -19.36
C ARG A 27 -1.45 -2.23 -20.05
N ILE A 28 -2.54 -1.74 -19.48
CA ILE A 28 -3.25 -0.57 -20.01
C ILE A 28 -2.33 0.66 -20.01
N LEU A 29 -1.58 0.90 -18.93
CA LEU A 29 -0.64 2.01 -18.86
C LEU A 29 0.42 1.95 -19.96
N ALA A 30 0.95 0.76 -20.26
CA ALA A 30 1.92 0.58 -21.33
C ALA A 30 1.37 0.97 -22.72
N THR A 31 0.05 0.84 -22.93
CA THR A 31 -0.63 1.23 -24.17
C THR A 31 -1.03 2.70 -24.25
N ARG A 32 -1.11 3.40 -23.11
CA ARG A 32 -1.48 4.83 -23.01
C ARG A 32 -0.27 5.76 -23.03
N ALA A 33 0.72 5.45 -23.85
CA ALA A 33 1.99 6.18 -23.89
C ALA A 33 1.77 7.70 -24.05
N GLY A 34 2.35 8.49 -23.13
CA GLY A 34 2.37 9.96 -23.21
C GLY A 34 1.46 10.70 -22.23
N GLN A 35 0.57 10.02 -21.50
CA GLN A 35 -0.31 10.70 -20.53
C GLN A 35 0.35 10.73 -19.14
N PRO A 36 0.60 11.91 -18.54
CA PRO A 36 1.20 12.01 -17.21
C PRO A 36 0.27 11.42 -16.14
N THR A 37 0.85 10.84 -15.09
CA THR A 37 0.10 10.35 -13.92
C THR A 37 -0.66 11.47 -13.25
N ASP A 38 -1.90 11.21 -12.83
CA ASP A 38 -2.73 12.14 -12.09
C ASP A 38 -2.79 11.81 -10.59
N ARG A 39 -3.36 12.74 -9.81
CA ARG A 39 -3.53 12.61 -8.36
C ARG A 39 -4.41 11.42 -7.97
N HIS A 40 -5.42 11.08 -8.77
CA HIS A 40 -6.34 9.96 -8.49
C HIS A 40 -5.62 8.61 -8.58
N HIS A 41 -4.75 8.47 -9.57
CA HIS A 41 -3.94 7.28 -9.77
C HIS A 41 -2.97 7.07 -8.61
N LEU A 42 -2.32 8.14 -8.13
CA LEU A 42 -1.45 8.06 -6.94
C LEU A 42 -2.23 7.78 -5.64
N ASP A 43 -3.44 8.32 -5.46
CA ASP A 43 -4.29 7.96 -4.32
C ASP A 43 -4.67 6.48 -4.32
N THR A 44 -5.08 5.94 -5.47
CA THR A 44 -5.42 4.52 -5.64
C THR A 44 -4.20 3.63 -5.37
N LEU A 45 -3.04 3.99 -5.92
CA LEU A 45 -1.80 3.23 -5.70
C LEU A 45 -1.40 3.25 -4.23
N HIS A 46 -1.47 4.41 -3.57
CA HIS A 46 -1.19 4.52 -2.14
C HIS A 46 -2.14 3.66 -1.31
N ALA A 47 -3.41 3.52 -1.68
CA ALA A 47 -4.36 2.64 -0.99
C ALA A 47 -3.84 1.19 -0.98
N HIS A 48 -3.45 0.68 -2.15
CA HIS A 48 -2.87 -0.66 -2.29
C HIS A 48 -1.60 -0.84 -1.46
N LEU A 49 -0.69 0.15 -1.48
CA LEU A 49 0.55 0.09 -0.70
C LEU A 49 0.27 0.03 0.81
N THR A 50 -0.68 0.84 1.30
CA THR A 50 -1.04 0.83 2.73
C THR A 50 -1.77 -0.44 3.16
N ASP A 51 -2.59 -1.05 2.30
CA ASP A 51 -3.24 -2.32 2.60
C ASP A 51 -2.25 -3.47 2.62
N LEU A 52 -1.33 -3.52 1.65
CA LEU A 52 -0.22 -4.48 1.63
C LEU A 52 0.71 -4.30 2.84
N HIS A 53 0.95 -3.07 3.27
CA HIS A 53 1.72 -2.77 4.49
C HIS A 53 1.04 -3.39 5.71
N ARG A 54 -0.27 -3.16 5.90
CA ARG A 54 -1.03 -3.79 7.00
C ARG A 54 -1.03 -5.31 6.92
N LEU A 55 -1.10 -5.88 5.72
CA LEU A 55 -1.02 -7.34 5.53
C LEU A 55 0.35 -7.88 5.97
N LEU A 56 1.44 -7.25 5.55
CA LEU A 56 2.81 -7.69 5.91
C LEU A 56 3.05 -7.61 7.42
N ASP A 57 2.54 -6.58 8.10
CA ASP A 57 2.61 -6.45 9.56
C ASP A 57 1.98 -7.69 10.23
N GLN A 58 0.76 -8.05 9.82
CA GLN A 58 0.08 -9.22 10.39
C GLN A 58 0.79 -10.53 10.06
N LEU A 59 1.34 -10.67 8.86
CA LEU A 59 2.11 -11.86 8.48
C LEU A 59 3.41 -11.97 9.27
N ALA A 60 4.11 -10.87 9.51
CA ALA A 60 5.31 -10.84 10.32
C ALA A 60 5.01 -11.31 11.76
N GLU A 61 3.95 -10.78 12.39
CA GLU A 61 3.60 -11.16 13.76
C GLU A 61 3.13 -12.62 13.89
N ARG A 62 2.41 -13.14 12.90
CA ARG A 62 2.01 -14.56 12.90
C ARG A 62 3.19 -15.50 12.62
N THR A 63 4.14 -15.08 11.80
CA THR A 63 5.26 -15.93 11.37
C THR A 63 6.39 -15.96 12.41
N ARG A 64 6.65 -14.86 13.11
CA ARG A 64 7.83 -14.70 13.96
C ARG A 64 7.94 -15.71 15.11
N PRO A 65 6.87 -16.13 15.83
CA PRO A 65 6.99 -17.08 16.92
C PRO A 65 7.53 -18.44 16.48
N GLU A 66 7.09 -18.95 15.34
CA GLU A 66 7.48 -20.26 14.82
C GLU A 66 8.71 -20.18 13.89
N ARG A 67 8.85 -19.07 13.16
CA ARG A 67 9.90 -18.86 12.15
C ARG A 67 10.53 -17.47 12.30
N PRO A 68 11.41 -17.25 13.29
CA PRO A 68 11.94 -15.93 13.61
C PRO A 68 12.70 -15.25 12.47
N ALA A 69 13.47 -16.01 11.70
CA ALA A 69 14.22 -15.46 10.55
C ALA A 69 13.28 -14.96 9.45
N SER A 70 12.26 -15.75 9.10
CA SER A 70 11.23 -15.34 8.14
C SER A 70 10.44 -14.12 8.64
N GLY A 71 10.07 -14.11 9.93
CA GLY A 71 9.42 -12.96 10.56
C GLY A 71 10.23 -11.66 10.47
N ARG A 72 11.57 -11.74 10.64
CA ARG A 72 12.46 -10.57 10.45
C ARG A 72 12.45 -10.07 9.00
N HIS A 73 12.54 -10.95 8.01
CA HIS A 73 12.44 -10.53 6.60
C HIS A 73 11.10 -9.89 6.26
N LEU A 74 9.99 -10.40 6.83
CA LEU A 74 8.68 -9.79 6.66
C LEU A 74 8.59 -8.40 7.32
N ALA A 75 9.20 -8.21 8.50
CA ALA A 75 9.31 -6.90 9.13
C ALA A 75 10.15 -5.92 8.30
N THR A 76 11.27 -6.37 7.69
CA THR A 76 12.03 -5.55 6.75
C THR A 76 11.21 -5.18 5.52
N ALA A 77 10.46 -6.13 4.94
CA ALA A 77 9.57 -5.86 3.80
C ALA A 77 8.47 -4.86 4.15
N HIS A 78 7.89 -4.95 5.36
CA HIS A 78 6.92 -3.99 5.89
C HIS A 78 7.50 -2.56 5.93
N THR A 79 8.71 -2.38 6.46
CA THR A 79 9.38 -1.07 6.50
C THR A 79 9.63 -0.51 5.10
N ARG A 80 10.14 -1.34 4.17
CA ARG A 80 10.38 -0.91 2.77
C ARG A 80 9.08 -0.53 2.05
N LEU A 81 7.99 -1.22 2.36
CA LEU A 81 6.69 -0.90 1.77
C LEU A 81 6.13 0.42 2.32
N TRP A 82 6.39 0.73 3.59
CA TRP A 82 6.09 2.05 4.13
C TRP A 82 6.85 3.16 3.40
N GLN A 83 8.16 2.98 3.19
CA GLN A 83 8.97 3.94 2.44
C GLN A 83 8.45 4.17 1.01
N ALA A 84 7.99 3.11 0.34
CA ALA A 84 7.34 3.22 -0.97
C ALA A 84 6.03 4.03 -0.89
N ALA A 85 5.19 3.79 0.12
CA ALA A 85 3.95 4.54 0.32
C ALA A 85 4.22 6.02 0.60
N ASP A 86 5.23 6.32 1.42
CA ASP A 86 5.69 7.68 1.73
C ASP A 86 6.16 8.42 0.47
N ALA A 87 6.99 7.78 -0.36
CA ALA A 87 7.45 8.36 -1.63
C ALA A 87 6.28 8.62 -2.60
N VAL A 88 5.29 7.72 -2.68
CA VAL A 88 4.07 7.93 -3.50
C VAL A 88 3.25 9.10 -2.97
N HIS A 89 3.12 9.24 -1.65
CA HIS A 89 2.44 10.38 -1.03
C HIS A 89 3.18 11.71 -1.30
N ALA A 90 4.51 11.72 -1.22
CA ALA A 90 5.30 12.88 -1.60
C ALA A 90 5.10 13.26 -3.07
N ALA A 91 5.10 12.27 -3.98
CA ALA A 91 4.85 12.49 -5.41
C ALA A 91 3.45 13.08 -5.67
N PHE A 92 2.43 12.66 -4.91
CA PHE A 92 1.08 13.22 -5.00
C PHE A 92 1.06 14.74 -4.76
N HIS A 93 1.84 15.23 -3.81
CA HIS A 93 1.94 16.68 -3.54
C HIS A 93 2.63 17.47 -4.65
N LEU A 94 3.44 16.83 -5.48
CA LEU A 94 4.11 17.47 -6.62
C LEU A 94 3.21 17.60 -7.85
N LEU A 95 2.11 16.85 -7.93
CA LEU A 95 1.17 16.92 -9.05
C LEU A 95 0.24 18.14 -8.91
N PRO A 96 -0.17 18.76 -10.03
CA PRO A 96 -1.08 19.90 -10.01
C PRO A 96 -2.45 19.53 -9.42
N ALA A 97 -2.99 20.47 -8.64
CA ALA A 97 -4.35 20.43 -8.11
C ALA A 97 -5.36 20.86 -9.19
N ALA A 98 -6.54 20.24 -9.23
CA ALA A 98 -7.59 20.62 -10.19
C ALA A 98 -8.31 21.95 -9.85
N SER A 99 -8.15 22.50 -8.64
CA SER A 99 -8.61 23.85 -8.28
C SER A 99 -7.84 24.43 -7.09
N ASP A 100 -7.79 25.77 -7.04
CA ASP A 100 -7.01 26.61 -6.12
C ASP A 100 -7.43 26.53 -4.63
N GLY A 101 -8.34 25.62 -4.27
CA GLY A 101 -8.78 25.36 -2.88
C GLY A 101 -8.31 24.03 -2.27
N THR A 102 -7.51 23.23 -2.99
CA THR A 102 -7.13 21.85 -2.59
C THR A 102 -5.82 21.77 -1.80
N GLY A 103 -5.65 22.67 -0.82
CA GLY A 103 -4.67 22.43 0.24
C GLY A 103 -4.95 21.08 0.90
N CYS A 104 -3.92 20.27 1.12
CA CYS A 104 -4.08 19.01 1.84
C CYS A 104 -4.35 19.35 3.33
N HIS A 105 -5.62 19.23 3.71
CA HIS A 105 -6.11 19.38 5.08
C HIS A 105 -6.60 18.02 5.58
N PRO A 106 -5.70 17.08 5.90
CA PRO A 106 -6.09 15.72 6.27
C PRO A 106 -6.99 15.68 7.51
N GLU A 107 -6.92 16.69 8.38
CA GLU A 107 -7.77 16.88 9.54
C GLU A 107 -9.21 17.32 9.22
N ARG A 108 -9.48 17.78 8.00
CA ARG A 108 -10.81 18.21 7.57
C ARG A 108 -11.43 17.14 6.68
N LEU A 109 -12.65 16.72 7.02
CA LEU A 109 -13.47 15.91 6.13
C LEU A 109 -14.21 16.88 5.20
N PRO A 110 -13.97 16.88 3.88
CA PRO A 110 -14.73 17.76 3.00
C PRO A 110 -16.16 17.24 2.86
N ASP A 111 -17.12 18.16 2.82
CA ASP A 111 -18.46 17.83 2.38
C ASP A 111 -18.44 17.55 0.87
N GLY A 112 -18.82 16.34 0.43
CA GLY A 112 -19.00 16.02 -1.00
C GLY A 112 -18.40 14.69 -1.51
N PRO A 113 -18.58 14.38 -2.83
CA PRO A 113 -18.26 13.10 -3.47
C PRO A 113 -16.74 12.86 -3.60
N PRO A 114 -16.27 11.67 -4.05
CA PRO A 114 -15.12 10.98 -3.45
C PRO A 114 -13.88 11.86 -3.38
N VAL A 115 -13.55 12.20 -2.14
CA VAL A 115 -12.38 13.00 -1.79
C VAL A 115 -11.15 12.10 -1.90
N LEU A 116 -10.07 12.61 -2.50
CA LEU A 116 -8.77 11.95 -2.46
C LEU A 116 -8.38 11.75 -0.98
N THR A 117 -8.28 10.50 -0.54
CA THR A 117 -8.08 10.18 0.89
C THR A 117 -6.62 9.90 1.24
N ILE A 118 -5.69 10.10 0.29
CA ILE A 118 -4.28 9.78 0.44
C ILE A 118 -3.67 10.39 1.70
N CYS A 119 -3.89 11.69 1.97
CA CYS A 119 -3.31 12.37 3.12
C CYS A 119 -3.81 11.78 4.45
N GLN A 120 -5.11 11.52 4.56
CA GLN A 120 -5.73 10.91 5.75
C GLN A 120 -5.20 9.49 5.98
N ARG A 121 -5.15 8.70 4.91
CA ARG A 121 -4.64 7.33 4.94
C ARG A 121 -3.17 7.29 5.35
N HIS A 122 -2.38 8.24 4.83
CA HIS A 122 -0.96 8.38 5.15
C HIS A 122 -0.74 8.73 6.63
N LEU A 123 -1.51 9.69 7.19
CA LEU A 123 -1.44 10.02 8.61
C LEU A 123 -1.79 8.82 9.50
N ALA A 124 -2.89 8.12 9.19
CA ALA A 124 -3.32 6.96 9.95
C ALA A 124 -2.25 5.83 9.95
N ALA A 125 -1.63 5.57 8.79
CA ALA A 125 -0.57 4.58 8.67
C ALA A 125 0.72 5.02 9.39
N SER A 126 1.09 6.31 9.32
CA SER A 126 2.26 6.87 10.02
C SER A 126 2.21 6.64 11.53
N HIS A 127 1.03 6.74 12.15
CA HIS A 127 0.86 6.47 13.58
C HIS A 127 1.15 5.00 13.94
N VAL A 128 0.86 4.06 13.04
CA VAL A 128 1.16 2.64 13.26
C VAL A 128 2.66 2.40 13.15
N VAL A 129 3.31 2.95 12.12
CA VAL A 129 4.75 2.80 11.87
C VAL A 129 5.58 3.33 13.04
N ARG A 130 5.29 4.56 13.52
CA ARG A 130 6.03 5.18 14.64
C ARG A 130 6.02 4.34 15.92
N ARG A 131 5.02 3.50 16.13
CA ARG A 131 4.95 2.62 17.32
C ARG A 131 5.75 1.33 17.18
N LYS A 132 6.08 0.92 15.96
CA LYS A 132 6.62 -0.42 15.65
C LYS A 132 8.02 -0.41 15.05
N THR A 133 8.42 0.69 14.40
CA THR A 133 9.70 0.79 13.73
C THR A 133 10.74 1.42 14.65
N THR A 134 11.85 0.71 14.84
CA THR A 134 13.02 1.20 15.55
C THR A 134 14.06 1.76 14.56
N PRO A 135 15.02 2.60 15.00
CA PRO A 135 16.08 3.09 14.12
C PRO A 135 16.89 1.98 13.43
N ALA A 136 17.03 0.82 14.08
CA ALA A 136 17.73 -0.33 13.50
C ALA A 136 17.01 -0.89 12.25
N ASP A 137 15.69 -0.78 12.18
CA ASP A 137 14.89 -1.24 11.05
C ASP A 137 15.07 -0.37 9.80
N LEU A 138 15.60 0.85 9.96
CA LEU A 138 15.86 1.81 8.87
C LEU A 138 17.24 1.65 8.23
N ALA A 139 18.14 0.88 8.86
CA ALA A 139 19.54 0.71 8.42
C ALA A 139 19.76 -0.56 7.56
N SER A 140 18.70 -1.27 7.18
CA SER A 140 18.74 -2.61 6.52
C SER A 140 18.31 -2.63 5.05
#